data_AF-A0A8X6HN50-F1
#
_entry.id   AF-A0A8X6HN50-F1
#
_cell.length_a   1.000
_cell.length_b   1.000
_cell.length_c   1.000
_cell.angle_alpha   90.00
_cell.angle_beta   90.00
_cell.angle_gamma   90.00
#
_symmetry.space_group_name_H-M   'P 1'
#
loop_
_entity.id
_entity.type
_entity.pdbx_description
1 polymer ?
#
loop_
_entity_poly.entity_id
_entity_poly.type
_entity_poly.pdbx_seq_one_letter_code
_entity_poly.pdbx_strand_id
1 'polypeptide(L)'
;LDYPGGERNVPPDTISLNTAVPVSNLSFQQPVRFGAAFIQPTIVNEISAMPVYSFNSEEGYEHETYESFSFVNTEAHDLQINRARRIKSKKMQFLNVVSMALIYNANLKNVDDEYRKSVLKFADDVMAFDPEFILKVALFSRQELNIRAVSNFLLSYAAYSENTRPYLEKYFKACIRLPSDWIEVADLYETFADSRLRNKSLPSALKKVMVKCFAKFDEYQLAKYNRQKKADCYTLKQLIRLLHLKSPANEIMCLLGKKYPETAEVFRKSGLPGIWEHRRAGQRMKLPTPETWETQISGHGNKACVWEKLIDNGKLPYMAMLRNLKNLILSGLSQKHHEKVQKQLENKIAVIKSRQSPLQFYEAFKVLTLLEDIYHGNYRSWRYRDPLWKREREDKLDEKIKNVSLSLVESYKHSVSTALEISTLHNLQPIPGKSLVICDILFPSSLDDKKRDKMFNLCIMMGLMCLKACEDCKMNVICDSFTERVLLKEDCTFLDSMQSTCLDYKSSATNESSNSVNGIKKVLEYYLKQYVILTEKPVARGR
;
A
#
# COMPACT_ATOMS: atom_id res chain seq x y z
N LEU A 1 -71.74 -1.96 -20.09
CA LEU A 1 -72.29 -2.20 -21.43
C LEU A 1 -71.60 -3.44 -21.99
N ASP A 2 -72.16 -4.57 -21.58
CA ASP A 2 -72.36 -5.83 -22.32
C ASP A 2 -71.16 -6.68 -22.79
N TYR A 3 -70.77 -7.59 -21.87
CA TYR A 3 -70.58 -9.06 -21.98
C TYR A 3 -71.18 -9.81 -23.22
N PRO A 4 -70.96 -11.14 -23.44
CA PRO A 4 -69.73 -11.96 -23.49
C PRO A 4 -69.83 -13.20 -24.44
N GLY A 5 -68.90 -14.17 -24.34
CA GLY A 5 -69.08 -15.58 -24.75
C GLY A 5 -67.72 -16.28 -24.85
N GLY A 6 -67.33 -17.21 -23.96
CA GLY A 6 -67.77 -18.63 -23.87
C GLY A 6 -66.74 -19.49 -24.65
N GLU A 7 -66.14 -20.60 -24.22
CA GLU A 7 -66.39 -21.66 -23.21
C GLU A 7 -65.02 -22.36 -22.93
N ARG A 8 -64.63 -22.62 -21.67
CA ARG A 8 -64.62 -23.91 -20.92
C ARG A 8 -63.89 -25.14 -21.53
N ASN A 9 -62.91 -25.63 -20.73
CA ASN A 9 -62.64 -27.04 -20.32
C ASN A 9 -62.18 -28.06 -21.41
N VAL A 10 -61.26 -29.02 -21.24
CA VAL A 10 -60.48 -29.68 -20.16
C VAL A 10 -59.49 -30.67 -20.90
N PRO A 11 -58.42 -31.20 -20.27
CA PRO A 11 -57.37 -32.09 -20.86
C PRO A 11 -57.87 -33.58 -20.91
N PRO A 12 -57.10 -34.69 -21.19
CA PRO A 12 -55.63 -34.91 -21.17
C PRO A 12 -55.03 -35.89 -22.24
N ASP A 13 -53.70 -36.06 -22.18
CA ASP A 13 -52.82 -37.18 -22.56
C ASP A 13 -53.10 -38.05 -23.80
N THR A 14 -52.16 -38.14 -24.75
CA THR A 14 -51.34 -39.34 -25.06
C THR A 14 -50.59 -39.32 -26.43
N ILE A 15 -49.33 -39.79 -26.39
CA ILE A 15 -48.60 -40.61 -27.40
C ILE A 15 -47.98 -39.95 -28.67
N SER A 16 -46.65 -39.77 -28.58
CA SER A 16 -45.56 -40.35 -29.40
C SER A 16 -45.47 -40.27 -30.95
N LEU A 17 -44.33 -39.67 -31.34
CA LEU A 17 -43.26 -40.14 -32.26
C LEU A 17 -43.37 -39.99 -33.80
N ASN A 18 -42.22 -39.51 -34.33
CA ASN A 18 -41.64 -39.65 -35.69
C ASN A 18 -42.13 -38.66 -36.75
N THR A 19 -41.30 -38.03 -37.60
CA THR A 19 -39.98 -38.42 -38.15
C THR A 19 -39.26 -37.22 -38.80
N ALA A 20 -37.90 -37.26 -38.76
CA ALA A 20 -36.91 -36.83 -39.77
C ALA A 20 -36.82 -35.34 -40.23
N VAL A 21 -35.68 -34.65 -40.48
CA VAL A 21 -34.20 -34.82 -40.64
C VAL A 21 -33.66 -33.37 -40.97
N PRO A 22 -32.35 -32.97 -40.97
CA PRO A 22 -31.10 -33.53 -40.44
C PRO A 22 -30.37 -32.63 -39.42
N VAL A 23 -29.52 -33.28 -38.63
CA VAL A 23 -28.48 -32.70 -37.76
C VAL A 23 -27.15 -32.74 -38.51
N SER A 24 -26.42 -31.61 -38.52
CA SER A 24 -25.00 -31.56 -38.85
C SER A 24 -24.19 -31.24 -37.59
N ASN A 25 -23.59 -32.29 -37.03
CA ASN A 25 -22.35 -32.36 -36.26
C ASN A 25 -22.02 -31.25 -35.24
N LEU A 26 -22.48 -31.45 -33.99
CA LEU A 26 -21.73 -31.08 -32.79
C LEU A 26 -21.45 -32.37 -32.01
N SER A 27 -20.27 -32.92 -32.21
CA SER A 27 -19.77 -34.08 -31.46
C SER A 27 -19.62 -33.71 -29.98
N PHE A 28 -20.39 -34.39 -29.13
CA PHE A 28 -20.13 -34.50 -27.70
C PHE A 28 -18.73 -35.08 -27.47
N GLN A 29 -17.84 -34.31 -26.86
CA GLN A 29 -16.70 -34.88 -26.14
C GLN A 29 -17.07 -35.00 -24.66
N GLN A 30 -16.87 -36.22 -24.15
CA GLN A 30 -17.04 -36.64 -22.77
C GLN A 30 -16.22 -35.78 -21.79
N PRO A 31 -16.60 -35.76 -20.49
CA PRO A 31 -15.82 -35.07 -19.48
C PRO A 31 -14.43 -35.72 -19.36
N VAL A 32 -13.40 -34.96 -19.74
CA VAL A 32 -12.01 -35.37 -19.54
C VAL A 32 -11.77 -35.47 -18.03
N ARG A 33 -11.62 -36.70 -17.55
CA ARG A 33 -11.01 -37.00 -16.26
C ARG A 33 -9.61 -36.38 -16.28
N PHE A 34 -9.39 -35.31 -15.50
CA PHE A 34 -8.05 -34.86 -15.17
C PHE A 34 -7.40 -35.92 -14.28
N GLY A 35 -6.75 -36.89 -14.94
CA GLY A 35 -5.82 -37.81 -14.32
C GLY A 35 -4.65 -37.04 -13.71
N ALA A 36 -4.13 -37.60 -12.62
CA ALA A 36 -2.98 -37.13 -11.88
C ALA A 36 -1.81 -36.75 -12.80
N ALA A 37 -1.67 -35.47 -13.11
CA ALA A 37 -0.42 -34.90 -13.55
C ALA A 37 0.44 -34.70 -12.30
N PHE A 38 1.43 -35.58 -12.15
CA PHE A 38 2.52 -35.43 -11.21
C PHE A 38 3.03 -33.99 -11.25
N ILE A 39 2.87 -33.29 -10.12
CA ILE A 39 3.62 -32.08 -9.82
C ILE A 39 5.08 -32.54 -9.79
N GLN A 40 5.81 -32.32 -10.90
CA GLN A 40 7.25 -32.39 -10.83
C GLN A 40 7.70 -31.33 -9.83
N PRO A 41 8.55 -31.68 -8.85
CA PRO A 41 9.11 -30.69 -7.95
C PRO A 41 10.02 -29.80 -8.77
N THR A 42 9.54 -28.63 -9.15
CA THR A 42 10.39 -27.57 -9.69
C THR A 42 11.43 -27.28 -8.62
N ILE A 43 12.66 -27.71 -8.90
CA ILE A 43 13.81 -27.50 -8.05
C ILE A 43 13.90 -26.01 -7.74
N VAL A 44 13.77 -25.71 -6.45
CA VAL A 44 13.89 -24.38 -5.85
C VAL A 44 15.23 -23.79 -6.23
N ASN A 45 15.24 -22.84 -7.16
CA ASN A 45 16.41 -22.03 -7.50
C ASN A 45 16.00 -20.66 -8.04
N GLU A 46 15.11 -19.92 -7.36
CA GLU A 46 14.96 -18.47 -7.61
C GLU A 46 14.23 -17.68 -6.51
N ILE A 47 14.66 -17.77 -5.25
CA ILE A 47 14.22 -16.82 -4.22
C ILE A 47 15.09 -15.55 -4.33
N SER A 48 14.84 -14.72 -5.36
CA SER A 48 15.26 -13.29 -5.51
C SER A 48 14.93 -12.69 -6.89
N ALA A 49 14.11 -13.32 -7.74
CA ALA A 49 13.68 -12.68 -8.97
C ALA A 49 12.68 -11.55 -8.63
N MET A 50 13.02 -10.29 -8.98
CA MET A 50 12.00 -9.24 -9.03
C MET A 50 10.88 -9.67 -9.97
N PRO A 51 9.61 -9.32 -9.71
CA PRO A 51 8.54 -9.60 -10.64
C PRO A 51 8.93 -9.07 -12.03
N VAL A 52 8.96 -9.96 -13.02
CA VAL A 52 9.19 -9.55 -14.40
C VAL A 52 7.89 -8.91 -14.88
N TYR A 53 7.87 -7.59 -14.90
CA TYR A 53 6.72 -6.84 -15.40
C TYR A 53 6.74 -6.92 -16.93
N SER A 54 5.83 -7.71 -17.50
CA SER A 54 5.57 -7.63 -18.93
C SER A 54 4.81 -6.35 -19.21
N PHE A 55 5.42 -5.46 -20.00
CA PHE A 55 4.80 -4.20 -20.42
C PHE A 55 4.09 -4.31 -21.78
N ASN A 56 4.17 -5.48 -22.44
CA ASN A 56 3.56 -5.78 -23.73
C ASN A 56 2.79 -7.11 -23.65
N SER A 57 1.48 -7.09 -23.95
CA SER A 57 0.75 -8.29 -24.36
C SER A 57 1.04 -8.53 -25.83
N GLU A 58 2.15 -9.19 -26.13
CA GLU A 58 2.41 -9.90 -27.39
C GLU A 58 3.69 -10.72 -27.17
N GLU A 59 3.58 -12.02 -27.47
CA GLU A 59 4.61 -13.02 -27.30
C GLU A 59 5.86 -12.72 -28.13
N GLY A 60 7.02 -12.99 -27.56
CA GLY A 60 8.32 -12.84 -28.18
C GLY A 60 9.42 -13.24 -27.20
N TYR A 61 9.36 -14.47 -26.71
CA TYR A 61 10.49 -15.09 -26.03
C TYR A 61 11.53 -15.46 -27.10
N GLU A 62 12.48 -14.57 -27.37
CA GLU A 62 13.70 -14.97 -28.06
C GLU A 62 14.61 -15.63 -27.02
N HIS A 63 14.80 -16.94 -27.19
CA HIS A 63 15.84 -17.70 -26.51
C HIS A 63 17.21 -17.12 -26.88
N GLU A 64 17.95 -16.57 -25.91
CA GLU A 64 19.40 -16.49 -26.04
C GLU A 64 19.94 -17.93 -25.95
N THR A 65 20.30 -18.48 -27.10
CA THR A 65 21.07 -19.72 -27.19
C THR A 65 22.44 -19.50 -26.56
N TYR A 66 22.71 -20.22 -25.47
CA TYR A 66 24.05 -20.35 -24.91
C TYR A 66 24.95 -21.02 -25.95
N GLU A 67 25.77 -20.23 -26.64
CA GLU A 67 26.83 -20.76 -27.49
C GLU A 67 27.92 -21.40 -26.59
N SER A 68 28.06 -22.71 -26.78
CA SER A 68 29.30 -23.50 -26.73
C SER A 68 30.52 -22.86 -26.05
N PHE A 69 30.86 -23.39 -24.87
CA PHE A 69 32.10 -23.14 -24.14
C PHE A 69 33.35 -23.30 -25.02
N SER A 70 34.04 -22.18 -25.29
CA SER A 70 35.48 -22.18 -25.60
C SER A 70 36.27 -22.00 -24.30
N PHE A 71 37.35 -22.76 -24.13
CA PHE A 71 38.28 -22.77 -22.99
C PHE A 71 38.43 -21.39 -22.29
N VAL A 72 37.67 -21.16 -21.21
CA VAL A 72 37.67 -19.87 -20.48
C VAL A 72 38.75 -19.95 -19.40
N ASN A 73 39.66 -18.96 -19.42
CA ASN A 73 40.63 -18.73 -18.35
C ASN A 73 39.89 -18.65 -16.99
N THR A 74 40.15 -19.60 -16.09
CA THR A 74 39.45 -19.79 -14.80
C THR A 74 39.39 -18.50 -13.98
N GLU A 75 40.46 -17.69 -14.03
CA GLU A 75 40.52 -16.39 -13.34
C GLU A 75 39.52 -15.36 -13.88
N ALA A 76 39.28 -15.34 -15.19
CA ALA A 76 38.31 -14.44 -15.81
C ALA A 76 36.88 -14.81 -15.43
N HIS A 77 36.59 -16.11 -15.33
CA HIS A 77 35.30 -16.63 -14.91
C HIS A 77 35.02 -16.31 -13.42
N ASP A 78 36.00 -16.52 -12.54
CA ASP A 78 35.87 -16.18 -11.11
C ASP A 78 35.68 -14.67 -10.89
N LEU A 79 36.36 -13.83 -11.68
CA LEU A 79 36.17 -12.39 -11.64
C LEU A 79 34.75 -11.97 -12.05
N GLN A 80 34.19 -12.62 -13.08
CA GLN A 80 32.81 -12.38 -13.52
C GLN A 80 31.80 -12.79 -12.44
N ILE A 81 31.96 -13.96 -11.81
CA ILE A 81 31.11 -14.41 -10.71
C ILE A 81 31.16 -13.44 -9.52
N ASN A 82 32.36 -13.02 -9.12
CA ASN A 82 32.53 -12.09 -8.00
C ASN A 82 31.92 -10.71 -8.31
N ARG A 83 32.03 -10.23 -9.55
CA ARG A 83 31.35 -9.02 -10.01
C ARG A 83 29.83 -9.17 -9.92
N ALA A 84 29.26 -10.28 -10.38
CA ALA A 84 27.82 -10.54 -10.33
C ALA A 84 27.32 -10.59 -8.88
N ARG A 85 28.03 -11.27 -7.98
CA ARG A 85 27.71 -11.30 -6.53
C ARG A 85 27.72 -9.90 -5.91
N ARG A 86 28.72 -9.07 -6.24
CA ARG A 86 28.82 -7.70 -5.73
C ARG A 86 27.67 -6.83 -6.21
N ILE A 87 27.27 -6.93 -7.49
CA ILE A 87 26.12 -6.21 -8.04
C ILE A 87 24.83 -6.66 -7.35
N LYS A 88 24.63 -7.97 -7.17
CA LYS A 88 23.48 -8.53 -6.45
C LYS A 88 23.39 -7.98 -5.03
N SER A 89 24.52 -7.95 -4.31
CA SER A 89 24.58 -7.40 -2.95
C SER A 89 24.19 -5.92 -2.90
N LYS A 90 24.74 -5.08 -3.80
CA LYS A 90 24.37 -3.66 -3.90
C LYS A 90 22.88 -3.45 -4.20
N LYS A 91 22.33 -4.22 -5.14
CA LYS A 91 20.89 -4.19 -5.46
C LYS A 91 20.02 -4.54 -4.26
N MET A 92 20.42 -5.56 -3.49
CA MET A 92 19.70 -5.98 -2.29
C MET A 92 19.77 -4.91 -1.19
N GLN A 93 20.94 -4.31 -0.97
CA GLN A 93 21.09 -3.20 -0.02
C GLN A 93 20.20 -2.01 -0.38
N PHE A 94 20.16 -1.64 -1.66
CA PHE A 94 19.27 -0.57 -2.14
C PHE A 94 17.80 -0.92 -1.91
N LEU A 95 17.38 -2.15 -2.22
CA LEU A 95 16.01 -2.61 -1.99
C LEU A 95 15.63 -2.56 -0.50
N ASN A 96 16.54 -2.99 0.38
CA ASN A 96 16.34 -2.95 1.83
C ASN A 96 16.14 -1.51 2.32
N VAL A 97 17.02 -0.59 1.90
CA VAL A 97 16.92 0.82 2.27
C VAL A 97 15.62 1.43 1.74
N VAL A 98 15.20 1.14 0.52
CA VAL A 98 13.90 1.59 0.00
C VAL A 98 12.73 1.03 0.81
N SER A 99 12.80 -0.24 1.21
CA SER A 99 11.75 -0.92 1.98
C SER A 99 11.61 -0.37 3.40
N MET A 100 12.67 0.24 3.97
CA MET A 100 12.62 0.89 5.28
C MET A 100 11.63 2.07 5.36
N ALA A 101 11.14 2.60 4.23
CA ALA A 101 10.06 3.60 4.24
C ALA A 101 8.72 3.09 4.81
N LEU A 102 8.52 1.77 4.95
CA LEU A 102 7.39 1.21 5.69
C LEU A 102 7.44 1.56 7.18
N ILE A 103 8.65 1.79 7.69
CA ILE A 103 8.96 1.95 9.11
C ILE A 103 9.18 3.42 9.45
N TYR A 104 9.98 4.08 8.62
CA TYR A 104 10.39 5.47 8.80
C TYR A 104 9.39 6.41 8.13
N ASN A 105 8.87 7.35 8.91
CA ASN A 105 8.07 8.46 8.38
C ASN A 105 9.02 9.55 7.87
N ALA A 106 9.71 9.26 6.77
CA ALA A 106 10.74 10.14 6.21
C ALA A 106 10.13 11.33 5.49
N ASN A 107 10.79 12.49 5.61
CA ASN A 107 10.44 13.65 4.80
C ASN A 107 11.38 13.73 3.61
N LEU A 108 11.04 13.01 2.54
CA LEU A 108 11.84 12.99 1.31
C LEU A 108 11.95 14.36 0.62
N LYS A 109 11.17 15.38 1.01
CA LYS A 109 11.36 16.75 0.53
C LYS A 109 12.48 17.49 1.26
N ASN A 110 12.80 17.10 2.49
CA ASN A 110 13.90 17.70 3.25
C ASN A 110 15.24 17.12 2.78
N VAL A 111 16.15 17.97 2.32
CA VAL A 111 17.47 17.56 1.81
C VAL A 111 18.34 17.00 2.94
N ASP A 112 18.12 17.44 4.17
CA ASP A 112 18.90 17.01 5.33
C ASP A 112 18.44 15.70 5.97
N ASP A 113 17.32 15.15 5.51
CA ASP A 113 16.78 13.89 5.99
C ASP A 113 17.75 12.71 5.75
N GLU A 114 18.12 12.02 6.82
CA GLU A 114 19.10 10.92 6.80
C GLU A 114 18.65 9.74 5.93
N TYR A 115 17.33 9.47 5.91
CA TYR A 115 16.76 8.43 5.08
C TYR A 115 16.87 8.81 3.60
N ARG A 116 16.55 10.05 3.24
CA ARG A 116 16.79 10.57 1.88
C ARG A 116 18.24 10.42 1.46
N LYS A 117 19.19 10.86 2.30
CA LYS A 117 20.64 10.76 2.04
C LYS A 117 21.07 9.30 1.81
N SER A 118 20.54 8.38 2.61
CA SER A 118 20.80 6.95 2.46
C SER A 118 20.25 6.40 1.15
N VAL A 119 18.98 6.67 0.82
CA VAL A 119 18.36 6.23 -0.45
C VAL A 119 19.17 6.72 -1.65
N LEU A 120 19.59 8.00 -1.66
CA LEU A 120 20.39 8.56 -2.75
C LEU A 120 21.75 7.87 -2.89
N LYS A 121 22.48 7.69 -1.77
CA LYS A 121 23.77 7.00 -1.78
C LYS A 121 23.67 5.61 -2.41
N PHE A 122 22.71 4.79 -1.98
CA PHE A 122 22.53 3.44 -2.51
C PHE A 122 22.00 3.44 -3.95
N ALA A 123 21.19 4.43 -4.32
CA ALA A 123 20.75 4.62 -5.71
C ALA A 123 21.92 4.93 -6.64
N ASP A 124 22.81 5.85 -6.24
CA ASP A 124 24.02 6.21 -7.01
C ASP A 124 24.94 4.99 -7.17
N ASP A 125 25.11 4.22 -6.09
CA ASP A 125 25.90 2.98 -6.08
C ASP A 125 25.40 1.92 -7.06
N VAL A 126 24.08 1.79 -7.23
CA VAL A 126 23.47 0.81 -8.15
C VAL A 126 23.43 1.37 -9.56
N MET A 127 23.14 2.66 -9.72
CA MET A 127 23.03 3.35 -11.01
C MET A 127 24.31 3.22 -11.84
N ALA A 128 25.48 3.20 -11.21
CA ALA A 128 26.76 3.01 -11.89
C ALA A 128 26.87 1.66 -12.62
N PHE A 129 26.05 0.66 -12.29
CA PHE A 129 26.07 -0.69 -12.87
C PHE A 129 24.77 -1.06 -13.59
N ASP A 130 23.62 -0.68 -13.04
CA ASP A 130 22.30 -0.97 -13.60
C ASP A 130 21.34 0.20 -13.32
N PRO A 131 21.34 1.23 -14.18
CA PRO A 131 20.48 2.41 -14.00
C PRO A 131 18.97 2.09 -14.14
N GLU A 132 18.59 1.09 -14.94
CA GLU A 132 17.16 0.70 -15.06
C GLU A 132 16.63 0.15 -13.74
N PHE A 133 17.48 -0.52 -12.95
CA PHE A 133 17.08 -1.09 -11.66
C PHE A 133 16.45 -0.07 -10.70
N ILE A 134 16.85 1.20 -10.77
CA ILE A 134 16.25 2.27 -9.95
C ILE A 134 14.75 2.41 -10.23
N LEU A 135 14.36 2.35 -11.51
CA LEU A 135 12.96 2.43 -11.92
C LEU A 135 12.21 1.12 -11.65
N LYS A 136 12.88 -0.03 -11.74
CA LYS A 136 12.30 -1.33 -11.32
C LYS A 136 11.96 -1.31 -9.83
N VAL A 137 12.84 -0.77 -8.99
CA VAL A 137 12.59 -0.58 -7.55
C VAL A 137 11.47 0.44 -7.32
N ALA A 138 11.41 1.52 -8.10
CA ALA A 138 10.31 2.48 -8.01
C ALA A 138 8.95 1.83 -8.32
N LEU A 139 8.90 0.96 -9.32
CA LEU A 139 7.70 0.21 -9.69
C LEU A 139 7.33 -0.82 -8.63
N PHE A 140 8.29 -1.63 -8.19
CA PHE A 140 8.13 -2.62 -7.12
C PHE A 140 7.60 -1.98 -5.83
N SER A 141 8.21 -0.86 -5.41
CA SER A 141 7.77 -0.10 -4.24
C SER A 141 6.30 0.30 -4.36
N ARG A 142 5.85 0.68 -5.56
CA ARG A 142 4.47 1.10 -5.78
C ARG A 142 3.50 -0.07 -5.86
N GLN A 143 3.85 -1.11 -6.60
CA GLN A 143 2.94 -2.19 -6.99
C GLN A 143 2.84 -3.24 -5.90
N GLU A 144 3.97 -3.70 -5.38
CA GLU A 144 4.05 -4.77 -4.40
C GLU A 144 3.97 -4.22 -2.98
N LEU A 145 4.84 -3.25 -2.64
CA LEU A 145 4.91 -2.72 -1.28
C LEU A 145 3.86 -1.64 -0.97
N ASN A 146 3.19 -1.12 -2.00
CA ASN A 146 2.27 0.02 -1.90
C ASN A 146 2.87 1.29 -1.26
N ILE A 147 4.20 1.45 -1.29
CA ILE A 147 4.94 2.63 -0.82
C ILE A 147 4.91 3.71 -1.89
N ARG A 148 4.09 4.73 -1.64
CA ARG A 148 3.93 5.86 -2.55
C ARG A 148 5.13 6.82 -2.55
N ALA A 149 5.56 7.26 -1.36
CA ALA A 149 6.50 8.37 -1.23
C ALA A 149 7.85 8.08 -1.90
N VAL A 150 8.44 6.91 -1.60
CA VAL A 150 9.72 6.51 -2.19
C VAL A 150 9.61 6.24 -3.68
N SER A 151 8.52 5.62 -4.14
CA SER A 151 8.30 5.42 -5.58
C SER A 151 8.31 6.75 -6.34
N ASN A 152 7.57 7.75 -5.84
CA ASN A 152 7.55 9.08 -6.45
C ASN A 152 8.91 9.78 -6.38
N PHE A 153 9.65 9.63 -5.27
CA PHE A 153 11.01 10.15 -5.13
C PHE A 153 12.00 9.54 -6.11
N LEU A 154 11.94 8.22 -6.32
CA LEU A 154 12.79 7.52 -7.29
C LEU A 154 12.46 7.92 -8.73
N LEU A 155 11.20 8.22 -9.06
CA LEU A 155 10.86 8.81 -10.37
C LEU A 155 11.46 10.21 -10.56
N SER A 156 11.44 11.05 -9.53
CA SER A 156 12.08 12.37 -9.56
C SER A 156 13.60 12.27 -9.70
N TYR A 157 14.23 11.37 -8.93
CA TYR A 157 15.66 11.06 -9.06
C TYR A 157 15.99 10.55 -10.47
N ALA A 158 15.17 9.67 -11.02
CA ALA A 158 15.37 9.13 -12.36
C ALA A 158 15.28 10.20 -13.46
N ALA A 159 14.45 11.23 -13.26
CA ALA A 159 14.39 12.40 -14.13
C ALA A 159 15.59 13.33 -13.95
N TYR A 160 16.16 13.41 -12.75
CA TYR A 160 17.32 14.24 -12.44
C TYR A 160 18.62 13.67 -13.04
N SER A 161 18.84 12.36 -12.88
CA SER A 161 20.05 11.68 -13.36
C SER A 161 19.98 11.29 -14.84
N GLU A 162 21.06 11.53 -15.58
CA GLU A 162 21.12 11.31 -17.04
C GLU A 162 21.05 9.83 -17.42
N ASN A 163 21.73 8.97 -16.66
CA ASN A 163 21.83 7.53 -16.93
C ASN A 163 20.48 6.80 -16.81
N THR A 164 19.57 7.34 -15.98
CA THR A 164 18.26 6.74 -15.69
C THR A 164 17.13 7.29 -16.56
N ARG A 165 17.31 8.48 -17.16
CA ARG A 165 16.29 9.17 -17.98
C ARG A 165 15.70 8.31 -19.12
N PRO A 166 16.49 7.50 -19.87
CA PRO A 166 15.95 6.70 -20.96
C PRO A 166 14.84 5.73 -20.53
N TYR A 167 14.90 5.23 -19.30
CA TYR A 167 13.95 4.25 -18.76
C TYR A 167 12.68 4.90 -18.19
N LEU A 168 12.68 6.21 -17.96
CA LEU A 168 11.58 6.90 -17.29
C LEU A 168 10.24 6.68 -18.01
N GLU A 169 10.22 6.73 -19.34
CA GLU A 169 9.01 6.55 -20.14
C GLU A 169 8.34 5.19 -19.96
N LYS A 170 9.14 4.13 -19.80
CA LYS A 170 8.67 2.75 -19.59
C LYS A 170 7.93 2.59 -18.25
N TYR A 171 8.44 3.19 -17.18
CA TYR A 171 7.95 2.92 -15.82
C TYR A 171 6.99 3.99 -15.27
N PHE A 172 7.07 5.25 -15.72
CA PHE A 172 6.35 6.38 -15.12
C PHE A 172 4.84 6.15 -15.04
N LYS A 173 4.19 5.76 -16.15
CA LYS A 173 2.73 5.56 -16.22
C LYS A 173 2.24 4.43 -15.30
N ALA A 174 3.08 3.42 -15.07
CA ALA A 174 2.76 2.27 -14.23
C ALA A 174 2.91 2.59 -12.73
N CYS A 175 3.83 3.50 -12.36
CA CYS A 175 4.01 3.98 -10.99
C CYS A 175 2.94 5.00 -10.56
N ILE A 176 2.55 5.91 -11.47
CA ILE A 176 1.58 6.96 -11.17
C ILE A 176 0.15 6.39 -11.14
N ARG A 177 -0.52 6.46 -9.98
CA ARG A 177 -1.91 6.01 -9.82
C ARG A 177 -2.91 7.16 -9.71
N LEU A 178 -2.52 8.28 -9.10
CA LEU A 178 -3.40 9.41 -8.78
C LEU A 178 -2.82 10.75 -9.26
N PRO A 179 -3.65 11.78 -9.53
CA PRO A 179 -3.15 13.13 -9.86
C PRO A 179 -2.23 13.70 -8.78
N SER A 180 -2.46 13.35 -7.52
CA SER A 180 -1.55 13.75 -6.45
C SER A 180 -0.18 13.09 -6.57
N ASP A 181 -0.04 11.86 -7.08
CA ASP A 181 1.29 11.24 -7.32
C ASP A 181 2.05 12.08 -8.34
N TRP A 182 1.35 12.46 -9.41
CA TRP A 182 1.89 13.25 -10.51
C TRP A 182 2.37 14.64 -10.08
N ILE A 183 1.63 15.31 -9.20
CA ILE A 183 2.06 16.57 -8.58
C ILE A 183 3.29 16.35 -7.69
N GLU A 184 3.27 15.30 -6.85
CA GLU A 184 4.32 15.03 -5.88
C GLU A 184 5.67 14.74 -6.55
N VAL A 185 5.69 14.05 -7.69
CA VAL A 185 6.93 13.85 -8.46
C VAL A 185 7.54 15.17 -8.94
N ALA A 186 6.71 16.13 -9.39
CA ALA A 186 7.19 17.45 -9.77
C ALA A 186 7.70 18.25 -8.56
N ASP A 187 6.99 18.18 -7.43
CA ASP A 187 7.43 18.82 -6.18
C ASP A 187 8.78 18.26 -5.71
N LEU A 188 8.94 16.93 -5.71
CA LEU A 188 10.17 16.27 -5.30
C LEU A 188 11.33 16.59 -6.24
N TYR A 189 11.06 16.78 -7.54
CA TYR A 189 12.09 17.17 -8.50
C TYR A 189 12.75 18.51 -8.13
N GLU A 190 11.96 19.51 -7.70
CA GLU A 190 12.49 20.84 -7.31
C GLU A 190 13.51 20.74 -6.17
N THR A 191 13.42 19.72 -5.32
CA THR A 191 14.33 19.53 -4.19
C THR A 191 15.73 19.06 -4.60
N PHE A 192 15.95 18.68 -5.86
CA PHE A 192 17.28 18.34 -6.38
C PHE A 192 18.09 19.56 -6.80
N ALA A 193 17.50 20.77 -6.77
CA ALA A 193 18.17 22.04 -7.09
C ALA A 193 18.98 21.99 -8.40
N ASP A 194 18.36 21.50 -9.46
CA ASP A 194 19.02 21.31 -10.76
C ASP A 194 19.45 22.65 -11.37
N SER A 195 20.75 22.96 -11.26
CA SER A 195 21.35 24.20 -11.77
C SER A 195 21.24 24.36 -13.29
N ARG A 196 20.94 23.28 -14.01
CA ARG A 196 20.69 23.31 -15.48
C ARG A 196 19.34 23.94 -15.82
N LEU A 197 18.46 24.14 -14.85
CA LEU A 197 17.09 24.61 -15.05
C LEU A 197 16.81 25.89 -14.28
N ARG A 198 15.90 26.72 -14.83
CA ARG A 198 15.35 27.86 -14.09
C ARG A 198 14.48 27.33 -12.94
N ASN A 199 14.45 28.08 -11.84
CA ASN A 199 13.56 27.81 -10.70
C ASN A 199 12.12 27.52 -11.18
N LYS A 200 11.52 26.43 -10.68
CA LYS A 200 10.19 25.96 -11.06
C LYS A 200 10.04 25.50 -12.51
N SER A 201 11.10 24.91 -13.07
CA SER A 201 11.07 24.25 -14.38
C SER A 201 11.41 22.77 -14.26
N LEU A 202 10.79 21.96 -15.12
CA LEU A 202 11.02 20.52 -15.21
C LEU A 202 11.82 20.17 -16.47
N PRO A 203 12.62 19.10 -16.46
CA PRO A 203 13.39 18.66 -17.62
C PRO A 203 12.46 18.08 -18.69
N SER A 204 12.87 18.18 -19.96
CA SER A 204 12.04 17.73 -21.11
C SER A 204 11.63 16.26 -21.01
N ALA A 205 12.52 15.39 -20.48
CA ALA A 205 12.24 13.98 -20.25
C ALA A 205 11.04 13.78 -19.29
N LEU A 206 11.02 14.51 -18.16
CA LEU A 206 9.93 14.45 -17.19
C LEU A 206 8.65 15.07 -17.77
N LYS A 207 8.76 16.21 -18.46
CA LYS A 207 7.61 16.85 -19.11
C LYS A 207 6.91 15.89 -20.08
N LYS A 208 7.68 15.19 -20.93
CA LYS A 208 7.16 14.23 -21.92
C LYS A 208 6.30 13.13 -21.27
N VAL A 209 6.82 12.48 -20.23
CA VAL A 209 6.10 11.39 -19.55
C VAL A 209 4.91 11.89 -18.74
N MET A 210 5.02 13.08 -18.12
CA MET A 210 3.93 13.71 -17.39
C MET A 210 2.75 14.07 -18.29
N VAL A 211 3.01 14.58 -19.50
CA VAL A 211 1.98 14.88 -20.50
C VAL A 211 1.23 13.61 -20.90
N LYS A 212 1.95 12.53 -21.23
CA LYS A 212 1.34 11.24 -21.59
C LYS A 212 0.51 10.64 -20.45
N CYS A 213 0.96 10.82 -19.20
CA CYS A 213 0.28 10.28 -18.03
C CYS A 213 -1.03 11.02 -17.70
N PHE A 214 -1.15 12.30 -18.03
CA PHE A 214 -2.31 13.12 -17.65
C PHE A 214 -3.64 12.56 -18.17
N ALA A 215 -3.64 11.97 -19.37
CA ALA A 215 -4.84 11.37 -19.99
C ALA A 215 -5.42 10.16 -19.22
N LYS A 216 -4.71 9.63 -18.22
CA LYS A 216 -5.19 8.54 -17.35
C LYS A 216 -6.17 9.02 -16.28
N PHE A 217 -6.17 10.31 -15.95
CA PHE A 217 -6.94 10.83 -14.81
C PHE A 217 -8.37 11.15 -15.22
N ASP A 218 -9.33 10.61 -14.48
CA ASP A 218 -10.75 10.92 -14.67
C ASP A 218 -11.14 12.26 -14.04
N GLU A 219 -12.33 12.76 -14.39
CA GLU A 219 -12.88 14.03 -13.91
C GLU A 219 -12.95 14.10 -12.38
N TYR A 220 -13.42 13.03 -11.74
CA TYR A 220 -13.58 12.95 -10.29
C TYR A 220 -12.24 13.04 -9.56
N GLN A 221 -11.22 12.32 -10.05
CA GLN A 221 -9.86 12.37 -9.52
C GLN A 221 -9.28 13.79 -9.66
N LEU A 222 -9.40 14.40 -10.84
CA LEU A 222 -8.92 15.75 -11.07
C LEU A 222 -9.59 16.74 -10.13
N ALA A 223 -10.91 16.62 -9.93
CA ALA A 223 -11.65 17.47 -9.01
C ALA A 223 -11.21 17.26 -7.55
N LYS A 224 -11.05 15.99 -7.12
CA LYS A 224 -10.68 15.62 -5.74
C LYS A 224 -9.28 16.08 -5.37
N TYR A 225 -8.35 16.04 -6.30
CA TYR A 225 -6.95 16.42 -6.07
C TYR A 225 -6.63 17.85 -6.52
N ASN A 226 -7.61 18.62 -7.00
CA ASN A 226 -7.49 20.05 -7.27
C ASN A 226 -7.49 20.86 -5.95
N ARG A 227 -6.40 20.75 -5.20
CA ARG A 227 -6.25 21.42 -3.90
C ARG A 227 -5.86 22.89 -4.08
N GLN A 228 -6.22 23.70 -3.10
CA GLN A 228 -5.72 25.07 -2.99
C GLN A 228 -4.20 25.08 -2.80
N LYS A 229 -3.58 26.18 -3.23
CA LYS A 229 -2.12 26.36 -3.19
C LYS A 229 -1.60 26.20 -1.77
N LYS A 230 -0.81 25.16 -1.53
CA LYS A 230 0.10 25.10 -0.38
C LYS A 230 1.39 25.85 -0.75
N ALA A 231 2.04 26.47 0.23
CA ALA A 231 3.38 27.01 0.03
C ALA A 231 4.30 25.91 -0.52
N ASP A 232 5.13 26.29 -1.50
CA ASP A 232 6.20 25.43 -2.07
C ASP A 232 5.76 24.10 -2.70
N CYS A 233 4.49 23.99 -3.11
CA CYS A 233 4.00 22.86 -3.90
C CYS A 233 3.36 23.35 -5.20
N TYR A 234 3.49 22.56 -6.25
CA TYR A 234 2.77 22.75 -7.50
C TYR A 234 1.28 22.51 -7.32
N THR A 235 0.48 23.32 -7.99
CA THR A 235 -0.94 23.07 -8.22
C THR A 235 -1.15 22.40 -9.58
N LEU A 236 -2.26 21.67 -9.76
CA LEU A 236 -2.66 21.14 -11.08
C LEU A 236 -2.65 22.24 -12.14
N LYS A 237 -3.18 23.42 -11.80
CA LYS A 237 -3.21 24.60 -12.67
C LYS A 237 -1.82 25.07 -13.11
N GLN A 238 -0.84 25.05 -12.21
CA GLN A 238 0.54 25.44 -12.55
C GLN A 238 1.19 24.41 -13.48
N LEU A 239 1.05 23.12 -13.19
CA LEU A 239 1.62 22.07 -14.02
C LEU A 239 0.96 21.99 -15.40
N ILE A 240 -0.35 22.18 -15.51
CA ILE A 240 -1.05 22.27 -16.79
C ILE A 240 -0.44 23.37 -17.68
N ARG A 241 -0.15 24.54 -17.09
CA ARG A 241 0.49 25.65 -17.81
C ARG A 241 1.94 25.33 -18.19
N LEU A 242 2.70 24.77 -17.25
CA LEU A 242 4.11 24.42 -17.44
C LEU A 242 4.31 23.34 -18.51
N LEU A 243 3.37 22.39 -18.61
CA LEU A 243 3.40 21.27 -19.54
C LEU A 243 2.65 21.54 -20.85
N HIS A 244 2.04 22.72 -20.98
CA HIS A 244 1.25 23.10 -22.15
C HIS A 244 0.17 22.08 -22.53
N LEU A 245 -0.52 21.51 -21.53
CA LEU A 245 -1.56 20.51 -21.77
C LEU A 245 -2.74 21.13 -22.52
N LYS A 246 -3.22 20.42 -23.56
CA LYS A 246 -4.37 20.83 -24.39
C LYS A 246 -5.52 19.82 -24.39
N SER A 247 -5.26 18.56 -24.06
CA SER A 247 -6.26 17.48 -24.06
C SER A 247 -6.23 16.69 -22.74
N PRO A 248 -7.39 16.30 -22.18
CA PRO A 248 -8.74 16.61 -22.66
C PRO A 248 -9.16 18.06 -22.35
N ALA A 249 -9.83 18.71 -23.31
CA ALA A 249 -10.04 20.16 -23.28
C ALA A 249 -10.96 20.61 -22.13
N ASN A 250 -12.04 19.88 -21.86
CA ASN A 250 -13.01 20.23 -20.83
C ASN A 250 -12.36 20.34 -19.44
N GLU A 251 -11.66 19.30 -19.02
CA GLU A 251 -11.05 19.19 -17.70
C GLU A 251 -9.93 20.24 -17.55
N ILE A 252 -9.11 20.43 -18.59
CA ILE A 252 -8.06 21.44 -18.61
C ILE A 252 -8.67 22.85 -18.51
N MET A 253 -9.71 23.14 -19.27
CA MET A 253 -10.39 24.44 -19.22
C MET A 253 -11.00 24.70 -17.84
N CYS A 254 -11.64 23.69 -17.24
CA CYS A 254 -12.17 23.74 -15.87
C CYS A 254 -11.07 24.00 -14.84
N LEU A 255 -9.95 23.27 -14.88
CA LEU A 255 -8.82 23.42 -13.94
C LEU A 255 -8.10 24.77 -14.10
N LEU A 256 -8.02 25.29 -15.33
CA LEU A 256 -7.50 26.63 -15.59
C LEU A 256 -8.47 27.73 -15.14
N GLY A 257 -9.76 27.41 -15.02
CA GLY A 257 -10.85 28.35 -14.75
C GLY A 257 -11.11 29.29 -15.93
N LYS A 258 -11.08 28.74 -17.17
CA LYS A 258 -11.45 29.46 -18.38
C LYS A 258 -12.98 29.67 -18.43
N LYS A 259 -13.42 30.66 -19.23
CA LYS A 259 -14.83 30.85 -19.53
C LYS A 259 -15.27 29.88 -20.62
N TYR A 260 -16.52 29.43 -20.56
CA TYR A 260 -17.13 28.66 -21.63
C TYR A 260 -17.26 29.55 -22.88
N PRO A 261 -17.01 29.01 -24.10
CA PRO A 261 -17.00 29.78 -25.35
C PRO A 261 -18.25 30.65 -25.55
N GLU A 262 -18.04 31.91 -25.96
CA GLU A 262 -19.12 32.88 -26.18
C GLU A 262 -19.91 32.63 -27.46
N THR A 263 -19.31 31.97 -28.45
CA THR A 263 -19.95 31.64 -29.72
C THR A 263 -19.72 30.18 -30.11
N ALA A 264 -20.60 29.64 -30.95
CA ALA A 264 -20.49 28.29 -31.48
C ALA A 264 -19.17 28.08 -32.27
N GLU A 265 -18.64 29.11 -32.92
CA GLU A 265 -17.38 29.02 -33.64
C GLU A 265 -16.19 28.85 -32.70
N VAL A 266 -16.13 29.64 -31.61
CA VAL A 266 -15.08 29.51 -30.58
C VAL A 266 -15.20 28.16 -29.89
N PHE A 267 -16.41 27.64 -29.70
CA PHE A 267 -16.64 26.30 -29.17
C PHE A 267 -16.08 25.21 -30.08
N ARG A 268 -16.32 25.29 -31.38
CA ARG A 268 -15.75 24.33 -32.34
C ARG A 268 -14.22 24.34 -32.32
N LYS A 269 -13.61 25.52 -32.15
CA LYS A 269 -12.14 25.69 -32.08
C LYS A 269 -11.55 25.28 -30.72
N SER A 270 -12.34 25.23 -29.65
CA SER A 270 -11.83 24.96 -28.29
C SER A 270 -11.56 23.48 -28.00
N GLY A 271 -12.12 22.58 -28.82
CA GLY A 271 -12.03 21.13 -28.61
C GLY A 271 -12.90 20.62 -27.45
N LEU A 272 -13.85 21.42 -26.96
CA LEU A 272 -14.81 20.98 -25.96
C LEU A 272 -15.74 19.91 -26.55
N PRO A 273 -16.05 18.83 -25.80
CA PRO A 273 -16.99 17.82 -26.24
C PRO A 273 -18.44 18.34 -26.17
N GLY A 274 -19.30 17.80 -27.03
CA GLY A 274 -20.74 18.08 -27.03
C GLY A 274 -21.20 19.19 -27.97
N ILE A 275 -22.35 19.78 -27.69
CA ILE A 275 -22.98 20.85 -28.48
C ILE A 275 -22.80 22.18 -27.73
N TRP A 276 -22.62 23.27 -28.47
CA TRP A 276 -22.50 24.59 -27.86
C TRP A 276 -23.81 25.01 -27.17
N GLU A 277 -23.72 25.37 -25.90
CA GLU A 277 -24.84 25.82 -25.09
C GLU A 277 -24.81 27.34 -24.86
N HIS A 278 -25.72 28.07 -25.50
CA HIS A 278 -25.81 29.53 -25.35
C HIS A 278 -25.93 29.99 -23.89
N ARG A 279 -26.68 29.26 -23.05
CA ARG A 279 -26.88 29.60 -21.62
C ARG A 279 -25.59 29.59 -20.80
N ARG A 280 -24.57 28.85 -21.23
CA ARG A 280 -23.27 28.75 -20.54
C ARG A 280 -22.26 29.78 -21.04
N ALA A 281 -22.55 30.49 -22.14
CA ALA A 281 -21.64 31.46 -22.74
C ALA A 281 -21.09 32.45 -21.71
N GLY A 282 -19.76 32.60 -21.65
CA GLY A 282 -19.09 33.51 -20.72
C GLY A 282 -19.03 33.03 -19.26
N GLN A 283 -19.74 31.96 -18.88
CA GLN A 283 -19.69 31.40 -17.53
C GLN A 283 -18.36 30.71 -17.26
N ARG A 284 -17.86 30.82 -16.03
CA ARG A 284 -16.60 30.19 -15.65
C ARG A 284 -16.77 28.68 -15.49
N MET A 285 -15.98 27.93 -16.25
CA MET A 285 -15.96 26.47 -16.17
C MET A 285 -15.29 26.02 -14.86
N LYS A 286 -15.87 24.99 -14.23
CA LYS A 286 -15.36 24.35 -13.02
C LYS A 286 -15.66 22.86 -13.08
N LEU A 287 -14.79 22.05 -12.48
CA LEU A 287 -15.10 20.65 -12.23
C LEU A 287 -16.19 20.54 -11.15
N PRO A 288 -17.03 19.50 -11.18
CA PRO A 288 -17.96 19.20 -10.10
C PRO A 288 -17.21 19.06 -8.77
N THR A 289 -17.76 19.61 -7.69
CA THR A 289 -17.17 19.41 -6.35
C THR A 289 -17.40 17.96 -5.94
N PRO A 290 -16.33 17.16 -5.74
CA PRO A 290 -16.50 15.77 -5.37
C PRO A 290 -16.98 15.67 -3.93
N GLU A 291 -17.95 14.82 -3.69
CA GLU A 291 -18.45 14.55 -2.34
C GLU A 291 -17.51 13.55 -1.66
N THR A 292 -16.56 14.07 -0.87
CA THR A 292 -15.62 13.25 -0.10
C THR A 292 -15.82 13.47 1.40
N TRP A 293 -15.40 12.49 2.22
CA TRP A 293 -15.44 12.64 3.68
C TRP A 293 -14.69 13.90 4.14
N GLU A 294 -13.55 14.26 3.51
CA GLU A 294 -12.83 15.50 3.85
C GLU A 294 -13.69 16.74 3.61
N THR A 295 -14.36 16.83 2.46
CA THR A 295 -15.23 17.97 2.12
C THR A 295 -16.44 18.06 3.05
N GLN A 296 -17.04 16.91 3.38
CA GLN A 296 -18.22 16.87 4.24
C GLN A 296 -17.90 17.28 5.67
N ILE A 297 -16.79 16.77 6.24
CA ILE A 297 -16.37 17.11 7.60
C ILE A 297 -15.86 18.56 7.69
N SER A 298 -15.20 19.07 6.65
CA SER A 298 -14.71 20.45 6.64
C SER A 298 -15.86 21.46 6.50
N GLY A 299 -16.89 21.13 5.70
CA GLY A 299 -18.04 22.01 5.47
C GLY A 299 -19.08 21.98 6.58
N HIS A 300 -19.35 20.80 7.16
CA HIS A 300 -20.45 20.61 8.12
C HIS A 300 -19.97 20.34 9.56
N GLY A 301 -18.67 20.18 9.77
CA GLY A 301 -18.04 19.90 11.05
C GLY A 301 -17.95 18.40 11.35
N ASN A 302 -17.19 18.08 12.40
CA ASN A 302 -17.02 16.71 12.92
C ASN A 302 -18.21 16.32 13.81
N LYS A 303 -19.34 15.97 13.18
CA LYS A 303 -20.62 15.64 13.86
C LYS A 303 -21.10 14.24 13.46
N ALA A 304 -21.82 13.56 14.35
CA ALA A 304 -22.40 12.24 14.09
C ALA A 304 -23.19 12.19 12.78
N CYS A 305 -24.16 13.09 12.59
CA CYS A 305 -25.03 13.11 11.41
C CYS A 305 -24.28 13.20 10.06
N VAL A 306 -23.06 13.76 10.05
CA VAL A 306 -22.22 13.83 8.85
C VAL A 306 -21.55 12.49 8.58
N TRP A 307 -20.98 11.86 9.62
CA TRP A 307 -20.39 10.53 9.52
C TRP A 307 -21.43 9.46 9.15
N GLU A 308 -22.62 9.52 9.76
CA GLU A 308 -23.70 8.58 9.47
C GLU A 308 -24.13 8.64 8.01
N LYS A 309 -24.33 9.85 7.46
CA LYS A 309 -24.58 10.04 6.03
C LYS A 309 -23.46 9.49 5.14
N LEU A 310 -22.20 9.66 5.53
CA LEU A 310 -21.07 9.11 4.78
C LEU A 310 -21.05 7.57 4.80
N ILE A 311 -21.40 6.96 5.92
CA ILE A 311 -21.51 5.50 6.08
C ILE A 311 -22.68 4.97 5.24
N ASP A 312 -23.85 5.58 5.36
CA ASP A 312 -25.07 5.16 4.65
C ASP A 312 -24.94 5.27 3.13
N ASN A 313 -24.30 6.33 2.65
CA ASN A 313 -24.09 6.55 1.22
C ASN A 313 -22.87 5.82 0.66
N GLY A 314 -22.14 5.03 1.47
CA GLY A 314 -20.92 4.34 1.03
C GLY A 314 -19.78 5.28 0.62
N LYS A 315 -19.77 6.52 1.12
CA LYS A 315 -18.79 7.58 0.79
C LYS A 315 -17.65 7.69 1.80
N LEU A 316 -17.50 6.69 2.68
CA LEU A 316 -16.38 6.54 3.60
C LEU A 316 -15.48 5.36 3.17
N PRO A 317 -14.41 5.61 2.39
CA PRO A 317 -13.49 4.55 1.97
C PRO A 317 -12.81 3.85 3.16
N TYR A 318 -12.45 2.59 2.99
CA TYR A 318 -11.87 1.74 4.05
C TYR A 318 -10.70 2.40 4.80
N MET A 319 -9.71 2.94 4.06
CA MET A 319 -8.56 3.62 4.65
C MET A 319 -8.97 4.88 5.45
N ALA A 320 -9.96 5.62 4.97
CA ALA A 320 -10.46 6.81 5.65
C ALA A 320 -11.20 6.43 6.94
N MET A 321 -11.99 5.34 6.91
CA MET A 321 -12.63 4.75 8.07
C MET A 321 -11.59 4.35 9.12
N LEU A 322 -10.57 3.56 8.74
CA LEU A 322 -9.51 3.09 9.63
C LEU A 322 -8.74 4.23 10.30
N ARG A 323 -8.42 5.29 9.54
CA ARG A 323 -7.70 6.46 10.07
C ARG A 323 -8.55 7.38 10.95
N ASN A 324 -9.86 7.27 10.87
CA ASN A 324 -10.81 8.12 11.60
C ASN A 324 -11.58 7.38 12.69
N LEU A 325 -11.18 6.17 13.10
CA LEU A 325 -11.87 5.42 14.17
C LEU A 325 -12.06 6.25 15.45
N LYS A 326 -11.04 7.00 15.86
CA LYS A 326 -11.16 7.94 17.00
C LYS A 326 -12.31 8.93 16.83
N ASN A 327 -12.45 9.52 15.64
CA ASN A 327 -13.53 10.48 15.38
C ASN A 327 -14.88 9.77 15.32
N LEU A 328 -14.96 8.60 14.70
CA LEU A 328 -16.20 7.80 14.62
C LEU A 328 -16.70 7.39 16.01
N ILE A 329 -15.79 6.99 16.91
CA ILE A 329 -16.12 6.61 18.28
C ILE A 329 -16.56 7.83 19.11
N LEU A 330 -15.83 8.95 19.02
CA LEU A 330 -16.05 10.12 19.88
C LEU A 330 -17.13 11.09 19.37
N SER A 331 -17.66 10.90 18.16
CA SER A 331 -18.66 11.82 17.58
C SER A 331 -20.10 11.54 18.03
N GLY A 332 -20.34 10.41 18.72
CA GLY A 332 -21.67 10.01 19.19
C GLY A 332 -22.54 9.42 18.08
N LEU A 333 -22.01 8.47 17.30
CA LEU A 333 -22.78 7.74 16.28
C LEU A 333 -23.82 6.83 16.94
N SER A 334 -24.89 6.51 16.21
CA SER A 334 -25.83 5.49 16.68
C SER A 334 -25.18 4.10 16.73
N GLN A 335 -25.67 3.23 17.61
CA GLN A 335 -25.22 1.83 17.73
C GLN A 335 -25.24 1.09 16.38
N LYS A 336 -26.31 1.30 15.59
CA LYS A 336 -26.44 0.75 14.23
C LYS A 336 -25.28 1.17 13.31
N HIS A 337 -24.79 2.40 13.42
CA HIS A 337 -23.69 2.88 12.59
C HIS A 337 -22.34 2.34 13.08
N HIS A 338 -22.15 2.14 14.39
CA HIS A 338 -20.99 1.43 14.93
C HIS A 338 -20.91 0.01 14.39
N GLU A 339 -22.01 -0.74 14.43
CA GLU A 339 -22.09 -2.10 13.88
C GLU A 339 -21.77 -2.17 12.39
N LYS A 340 -22.23 -1.20 11.59
CA LYS A 340 -21.87 -1.10 10.16
C LYS A 340 -20.36 -0.95 9.96
N VAL A 341 -19.71 -0.10 10.77
CA VAL A 341 -18.26 0.14 10.68
C VAL A 341 -17.49 -1.12 11.10
N GLN A 342 -17.88 -1.76 12.21
CA GLN A 342 -17.26 -3.00 12.71
C GLN A 342 -17.40 -4.14 11.70
N LYS A 343 -18.60 -4.35 11.15
CA LYS A 343 -18.84 -5.33 10.09
C LYS A 343 -17.98 -5.08 8.85
N GLN A 344 -17.73 -3.82 8.51
CA GLN A 344 -16.87 -3.47 7.39
C GLN A 344 -15.39 -3.74 7.69
N LEU A 345 -14.92 -3.50 8.92
CA LEU A 345 -13.55 -3.83 9.37
C LEU A 345 -13.30 -5.33 9.35
N GLU A 346 -14.27 -6.13 9.79
CA GLU A 346 -14.18 -7.60 9.86
C GLU A 346 -14.42 -8.28 8.50
N ASN A 347 -14.93 -7.53 7.51
CA ASN A 347 -15.21 -8.10 6.20
C ASN A 347 -13.91 -8.47 5.47
N LYS A 348 -13.66 -9.77 5.35
CA LYS A 348 -12.48 -10.34 4.69
C LYS A 348 -12.21 -9.76 3.29
N ILE A 349 -13.24 -9.64 2.46
CA ILE A 349 -13.10 -9.13 1.09
C ILE A 349 -12.75 -7.64 1.12
N ALA A 350 -13.36 -6.86 2.00
CA ALA A 350 -13.07 -5.45 2.15
C ALA A 350 -11.63 -5.20 2.62
N VAL A 351 -11.15 -5.96 3.62
CA VAL A 351 -9.76 -5.91 4.10
C VAL A 351 -8.79 -6.20 2.97
N ILE A 352 -9.01 -7.28 2.20
CA ILE A 352 -8.13 -7.67 1.10
C ILE A 352 -8.11 -6.62 -0.01
N LYS A 353 -9.28 -6.17 -0.45
CA LYS A 353 -9.41 -5.14 -1.50
C LYS A 353 -8.86 -3.78 -1.06
N SER A 354 -8.86 -3.49 0.24
CA SER A 354 -8.33 -2.24 0.78
C SER A 354 -6.81 -2.09 0.59
N ARG A 355 -6.09 -3.22 0.43
CA ARG A 355 -4.62 -3.31 0.40
C ARG A 355 -3.94 -2.54 1.53
N GLN A 356 -4.61 -2.36 2.67
CA GLN A 356 -3.98 -1.79 3.84
C GLN A 356 -2.94 -2.77 4.35
N SER A 357 -1.76 -2.27 4.71
CA SER A 357 -0.74 -3.11 5.34
C SER A 357 -1.12 -3.39 6.79
N PRO A 358 -0.66 -4.52 7.36
CA PRO A 358 -0.82 -4.82 8.78
C PRO A 358 -0.40 -3.65 9.70
N LEU A 359 0.64 -2.92 9.30
CA LEU A 359 1.10 -1.70 9.99
C LEU A 359 0.02 -0.62 10.13
N GLN A 360 -0.84 -0.42 9.14
CA GLN A 360 -1.90 0.59 9.23
C GLN A 360 -2.97 0.19 10.26
N PHE A 361 -3.26 -1.11 10.39
CA PHE A 361 -4.16 -1.61 11.42
C PHE A 361 -3.54 -1.49 12.81
N TYR A 362 -2.24 -1.77 12.93
CA TYR A 362 -1.53 -1.58 14.19
C TYR A 362 -1.51 -0.10 14.63
N GLU A 363 -1.32 0.85 13.72
CA GLU A 363 -1.44 2.27 14.06
C GLU A 363 -2.86 2.66 14.49
N ALA A 364 -3.89 2.05 13.91
CA ALA A 364 -5.27 2.24 14.37
C ALA A 364 -5.50 1.62 15.75
N PHE A 365 -4.92 0.45 16.02
CA PHE A 365 -4.98 -0.20 17.33
C PHE A 365 -4.36 0.66 18.43
N LYS A 366 -3.18 1.24 18.20
CA LYS A 366 -2.53 2.17 19.15
C LYS A 366 -3.44 3.33 19.52
N VAL A 367 -4.25 3.83 18.57
CA VAL A 367 -5.23 4.88 18.84
C VAL A 367 -6.36 4.38 19.74
N LEU A 368 -6.79 3.12 19.59
CA LEU A 368 -7.82 2.50 20.45
C LEU A 368 -7.29 2.21 21.86
N THR A 369 -6.06 1.68 21.98
CA THR A 369 -5.40 1.49 23.28
C THR A 369 -5.26 2.82 24.02
N LEU A 370 -4.91 3.89 23.32
CA LEU A 370 -4.88 5.22 23.93
C LEU A 370 -6.26 5.66 24.47
N LEU A 371 -7.36 5.35 23.76
CA LEU A 371 -8.70 5.68 24.25
C LEU A 371 -9.03 4.89 25.52
N GLU A 372 -8.74 3.59 25.53
CA GLU A 372 -8.89 2.72 26.70
C GLU A 372 -8.05 3.22 27.91
N ASP A 373 -6.79 3.58 27.70
CA ASP A 373 -5.92 4.14 28.73
C ASP A 373 -6.45 5.46 29.32
N ILE A 374 -7.02 6.32 28.47
CA ILE A 374 -7.64 7.57 28.90
C ILE A 374 -8.90 7.26 29.73
N TYR A 375 -9.70 6.28 29.31
CA TYR A 375 -10.90 5.85 30.03
C TYR A 375 -10.56 5.36 31.44
N HIS A 376 -9.50 4.56 31.59
CA HIS A 376 -9.02 4.07 32.90
C HIS A 376 -8.29 5.13 33.75
N GLY A 377 -7.96 6.30 33.18
CA GLY A 377 -7.24 7.36 33.88
C GLY A 377 -5.72 7.15 33.97
N ASN A 378 -5.17 6.14 33.28
CA ASN A 378 -3.73 5.82 33.27
C ASN A 378 -2.89 6.92 32.60
N TYR A 379 -3.51 7.76 31.76
CA TYR A 379 -2.83 8.82 30.99
C TYR A 379 -2.54 10.12 31.76
N ARG A 380 -2.92 10.22 33.04
CA ARG A 380 -2.98 11.51 33.77
C ARG A 380 -1.65 12.01 34.34
N SER A 381 -0.67 11.16 34.61
CA SER A 381 0.46 11.52 35.48
C SER A 381 1.52 12.45 34.86
N TRP A 382 1.47 12.75 33.56
CA TRP A 382 2.52 13.53 32.86
C TRP A 382 2.05 14.89 32.27
N ARG A 383 0.77 15.25 32.43
CA ARG A 383 0.14 16.38 31.72
C ARG A 383 0.56 17.79 32.18
N TYR A 384 1.11 17.95 33.38
CA TYR A 384 1.42 19.29 33.93
C TYR A 384 2.54 20.01 33.15
N ARG A 385 3.41 19.26 32.45
CA ARG A 385 4.50 19.82 31.63
C ARG A 385 4.07 20.21 30.21
N ASP A 386 2.84 19.91 29.82
CA ASP A 386 2.36 20.16 28.47
C ASP A 386 1.88 21.61 28.27
N PRO A 387 2.08 22.17 27.06
CA PRO A 387 1.55 23.48 26.69
C PRO A 387 0.03 23.58 26.91
N LEU A 388 -0.47 24.77 27.25
CA LEU A 388 -1.90 25.02 27.51
C LEU A 388 -2.82 24.51 26.38
N TRP A 389 -2.50 24.82 25.13
CA TRP A 389 -3.28 24.38 23.97
C TRP A 389 -3.38 22.85 23.86
N LYS A 390 -2.37 22.12 24.34
CA LYS A 390 -2.34 20.65 24.34
C LYS A 390 -3.22 20.11 25.46
N ARG A 391 -3.13 20.69 26.66
CA ARG A 391 -4.00 20.37 27.80
C ARG A 391 -5.48 20.60 27.48
N GLU A 392 -5.83 21.77 26.95
CA GLU A 392 -7.22 22.08 26.54
C GLU A 392 -7.79 21.08 25.52
N ARG A 393 -6.93 20.59 24.61
CA ARG A 393 -7.32 19.57 23.63
C ARG A 393 -7.54 18.20 24.28
N GLU A 394 -6.74 17.86 25.28
CA GLU A 394 -6.85 16.63 26.06
C GLU A 394 -8.06 16.67 27.00
N ASP A 395 -8.37 17.81 27.62
CA ASP A 395 -9.56 17.96 28.47
C ASP A 395 -10.84 17.78 27.66
N LYS A 396 -10.91 18.35 26.45
CA LYS A 396 -12.01 18.10 25.50
C LYS A 396 -12.12 16.64 25.07
N LEU A 397 -11.01 15.90 25.08
CA LEU A 397 -11.00 14.47 24.78
C LEU A 397 -11.54 13.66 25.96
N ASP A 398 -11.12 14.00 27.17
CA ASP A 398 -11.60 13.41 28.42
C ASP A 398 -13.11 13.65 28.63
N GLU A 399 -13.64 14.78 28.20
CA GLU A 399 -15.09 15.02 28.22
C GLU A 399 -15.84 14.13 27.23
N LYS A 400 -15.32 14.00 26.00
CA LYS A 400 -15.96 13.19 24.97
C LYS A 400 -15.95 11.71 25.29
N ILE A 401 -14.88 11.21 25.88
CA ILE A 401 -14.73 9.78 26.16
C ILE A 401 -15.66 9.30 27.28
N LYS A 402 -16.07 10.19 28.20
CA LYS A 402 -17.09 9.88 29.23
C LYS A 402 -18.43 9.45 28.63
N ASN A 403 -18.73 9.89 27.41
CA ASN A 403 -19.96 9.53 26.69
C ASN A 403 -19.82 8.25 25.86
N VAL A 404 -18.68 7.57 25.93
CA VAL A 404 -18.37 6.34 25.19
C VAL A 404 -18.26 5.19 26.17
N SER A 405 -18.94 4.07 25.90
CA SER A 405 -18.80 2.87 26.73
C SER A 405 -17.47 2.18 26.48
N LEU A 406 -16.86 1.64 27.53
CA LEU A 406 -15.62 0.84 27.42
C LEU A 406 -15.82 -0.35 26.47
N SER A 407 -16.98 -1.01 26.54
CA SER A 407 -17.35 -2.12 25.66
C SER A 407 -17.35 -1.76 24.17
N LEU A 408 -17.63 -0.50 23.83
CA LEU A 408 -17.55 -0.03 22.45
C LEU A 408 -16.09 0.05 22.00
N VAL A 409 -15.19 0.57 22.84
CA VAL A 409 -13.76 0.63 22.52
C VAL A 409 -13.18 -0.78 22.37
N GLU A 410 -13.52 -1.69 23.28
CA GLU A 410 -13.10 -3.09 23.25
C GLU A 410 -13.60 -3.82 21.99
N SER A 411 -14.87 -3.64 21.61
CA SER A 411 -15.40 -4.24 20.38
C SER A 411 -14.71 -3.69 19.13
N TYR A 412 -14.37 -2.40 19.07
CA TYR A 412 -13.53 -1.87 18.00
C TYR A 412 -12.11 -2.44 18.00
N LYS A 413 -11.50 -2.66 19.17
CA LYS A 413 -10.18 -3.32 19.28
C LYS A 413 -10.25 -4.72 18.69
N HIS A 414 -11.30 -5.48 19.00
CA HIS A 414 -11.53 -6.80 18.42
C HIS A 414 -11.65 -6.75 16.89
N SER A 415 -12.54 -5.90 16.35
CA SER A 415 -12.71 -5.77 14.89
C SER A 415 -11.41 -5.38 14.17
N VAL A 416 -10.60 -4.50 14.76
CA VAL A 416 -9.28 -4.13 14.21
C VAL A 416 -8.28 -5.28 14.30
N SER A 417 -8.32 -6.08 15.37
CA SER A 417 -7.48 -7.29 15.51
C SER A 417 -7.79 -8.31 14.42
N THR A 418 -9.08 -8.59 14.19
CA THR A 418 -9.52 -9.48 13.10
C THR A 418 -9.08 -8.95 11.74
N ALA A 419 -9.23 -7.64 11.49
CA ALA A 419 -8.80 -7.03 10.24
C ALA A 419 -7.28 -7.12 10.03
N LEU A 420 -6.49 -6.97 11.10
CA LEU A 420 -5.04 -7.12 11.09
C LEU A 420 -4.62 -8.54 10.74
N GLU A 421 -5.27 -9.55 11.32
CA GLU A 421 -5.02 -10.95 11.01
C GLU A 421 -5.31 -11.28 9.55
N ILE A 422 -6.48 -10.86 9.04
CA ILE A 422 -6.86 -11.02 7.64
C ILE A 422 -5.82 -10.34 6.74
N SER A 423 -5.42 -9.12 7.08
CA SER A 423 -4.40 -8.40 6.31
C SER A 423 -3.04 -9.10 6.33
N THR A 424 -2.66 -9.73 7.44
CA THR A 424 -1.38 -10.43 7.57
C THR A 424 -1.36 -11.71 6.72
N LEU A 425 -2.49 -12.42 6.67
CA LEU A 425 -2.60 -13.68 5.92
C LEU A 425 -2.81 -13.50 4.42
N HIS A 426 -3.42 -12.38 3.99
CA HIS A 426 -3.88 -12.23 2.61
C HIS A 426 -3.29 -11.04 1.86
N ASN A 427 -2.80 -10.01 2.55
CA ASN A 427 -2.16 -8.86 1.89
C ASN A 427 -0.63 -8.98 1.88
N LEU A 428 -0.08 -10.05 2.45
CA LEU A 428 1.32 -10.44 2.34
C LEU A 428 1.40 -11.73 1.52
N GLN A 429 2.44 -11.85 0.70
CA GLN A 429 2.71 -13.12 0.04
C GLN A 429 3.22 -14.12 1.09
N PRO A 430 2.67 -15.35 1.15
CA PRO A 430 3.20 -16.38 2.02
C PRO A 430 4.64 -16.70 1.61
N ILE A 431 5.49 -16.95 2.60
CA ILE A 431 6.87 -17.40 2.36
C ILE A 431 6.83 -18.93 2.39
N PRO A 432 7.04 -19.59 1.24
CA PRO A 432 6.96 -21.05 1.17
C PRO A 432 8.17 -21.69 1.85
N GLY A 433 7.96 -22.91 2.34
CA GLY A 433 8.98 -23.72 3.00
C GLY A 433 9.20 -23.34 4.46
N LYS A 434 10.43 -23.59 4.92
CA LYS A 434 10.78 -23.58 6.34
C LYS A 434 11.61 -22.34 6.67
N SER A 435 11.06 -21.49 7.53
CA SER A 435 11.62 -20.19 7.88
C SER A 435 12.09 -20.15 9.33
N LEU A 436 13.27 -19.57 9.57
CA LEU A 436 13.71 -19.19 10.90
C LEU A 436 13.78 -17.67 10.97
N VAL A 437 12.97 -17.08 11.85
CA VAL A 437 12.93 -15.65 12.10
C VAL A 437 13.66 -15.36 13.40
N ILE A 438 14.67 -14.51 13.32
CA ILE A 438 15.46 -14.07 14.47
C ILE A 438 15.22 -12.58 14.65
N CYS A 439 14.49 -12.23 15.72
CA CYS A 439 14.21 -10.85 16.09
C CYS A 439 15.28 -10.36 17.05
N ASP A 440 16.20 -9.55 16.53
CA ASP A 440 17.15 -8.82 17.35
C ASP A 440 16.49 -7.55 17.89
N ILE A 441 16.40 -7.46 19.22
CA ILE A 441 15.83 -6.31 19.94
C ILE A 441 16.91 -5.49 20.66
N LEU A 442 18.19 -5.82 20.47
CA LEU A 442 19.31 -5.10 21.04
C LEU A 442 19.64 -3.89 20.15
N PHE A 443 19.10 -2.74 20.50
CA PHE A 443 19.31 -1.50 19.75
C PHE A 443 20.52 -0.71 20.30
N PRO A 444 21.22 0.08 19.46
CA PRO A 444 22.28 0.96 19.94
C PRO A 444 21.78 1.94 21.00
N SER A 445 22.59 2.16 22.03
CA SER A 445 22.28 3.12 23.12
C SER A 445 22.14 4.56 22.64
N SER A 446 22.73 4.90 21.49
CA SER A 446 22.61 6.21 20.84
C SER A 446 21.20 6.51 20.27
N LEU A 447 20.33 5.51 20.18
CA LEU A 447 18.98 5.67 19.66
C LEU A 447 18.06 6.27 20.74
N ASP A 448 17.37 7.36 20.42
CA ASP A 448 16.34 7.98 21.28
C ASP A 448 15.28 6.96 21.74
N ASP A 449 14.86 7.05 23.01
CA ASP A 449 13.98 6.06 23.64
C ASP A 449 12.64 5.89 22.91
N LYS A 450 12.05 6.98 22.38
CA LYS A 450 10.79 6.88 21.62
C LYS A 450 10.99 6.16 20.30
N LYS A 451 12.14 6.39 19.64
CA LYS A 451 12.50 5.66 18.42
C LYS A 451 12.77 4.19 18.74
N ARG A 452 13.45 3.90 19.85
CA ARG A 452 13.74 2.54 20.34
C ARG A 452 12.45 1.77 20.60
N ASP A 453 11.52 2.32 21.39
CA ASP A 453 10.22 1.70 21.67
C ASP A 453 9.42 1.43 20.40
N LYS A 454 9.44 2.37 19.44
CA LYS A 454 8.78 2.17 18.15
C LYS A 454 9.41 1.01 17.37
N MET A 455 10.74 0.95 17.30
CA MET A 455 11.47 -0.11 16.59
C MET A 455 11.30 -1.47 17.26
N PHE A 456 11.33 -1.52 18.59
CA PHE A 456 11.07 -2.71 19.39
C PHE A 456 9.71 -3.33 19.06
N ASN A 457 8.64 -2.56 19.23
CA ASN A 457 7.28 -3.05 18.96
C ASN A 457 7.12 -3.53 17.51
N LEU A 458 7.75 -2.80 16.59
CA LEU A 458 7.69 -3.14 15.17
C LEU A 458 8.46 -4.42 14.83
N CYS A 459 9.64 -4.62 15.43
CA CYS A 459 10.46 -5.82 15.24
C CYS A 459 9.67 -7.07 15.68
N ILE A 460 9.06 -7.01 16.87
CA ILE A 460 8.21 -8.08 17.39
C ILE A 460 7.00 -8.30 16.47
N MET A 461 6.30 -7.24 16.09
CA MET A 461 5.13 -7.34 15.21
C MET A 461 5.49 -7.99 13.87
N MET A 462 6.59 -7.57 13.22
CA MET A 462 7.04 -8.18 11.97
C MET A 462 7.43 -9.65 12.15
N GLY A 463 8.07 -10.00 13.26
CA GLY A 463 8.39 -11.40 13.59
C GLY A 463 7.15 -12.27 13.72
N LEU A 464 6.13 -11.78 14.45
CA LEU A 464 4.86 -12.47 14.62
C LEU A 464 4.08 -12.58 13.30
N MET A 465 4.15 -11.55 12.45
CA MET A 465 3.57 -11.59 11.11
C MET A 465 4.20 -12.71 10.27
N CYS A 466 5.53 -12.85 10.28
CA CYS A 466 6.21 -13.97 9.61
C CYS A 466 5.79 -15.31 10.22
N LEU A 467 5.74 -15.41 11.56
CA LEU A 467 5.31 -16.63 12.25
C LEU A 467 3.90 -17.09 11.82
N LYS A 468 3.01 -16.13 11.55
CA LYS A 468 1.66 -16.39 11.06
C LYS A 468 1.59 -16.68 9.55
N ALA A 469 2.31 -15.91 8.72
CA ALA A 469 2.19 -15.93 7.26
C ALA A 469 3.03 -17.02 6.57
N CYS A 470 4.12 -17.48 7.19
CA CYS A 470 4.96 -18.55 6.65
C CYS A 470 4.33 -19.95 6.87
N GLU A 471 4.57 -20.85 5.92
CA GLU A 471 4.09 -22.25 5.97
C GLU A 471 4.61 -22.97 7.22
N ASP A 472 5.94 -22.99 7.41
CA ASP A 472 6.60 -23.43 8.63
C ASP A 472 7.56 -22.33 9.09
N CYS A 473 7.35 -21.85 10.32
CA CYS A 473 8.18 -20.78 10.87
C CYS A 473 8.43 -20.97 12.35
N LYS A 474 9.67 -20.73 12.74
CA LYS A 474 10.07 -20.58 14.13
C LYS A 474 10.59 -19.17 14.35
N MET A 475 10.15 -18.55 15.43
CA MET A 475 10.58 -17.22 15.82
C MET A 475 11.41 -17.30 17.10
N ASN A 476 12.54 -16.62 17.11
CA ASN A 476 13.41 -16.48 18.26
C ASN A 476 13.67 -14.99 18.52
N VAL A 477 13.64 -14.57 19.78
CA VAL A 477 14.00 -13.21 20.19
C VAL A 477 15.37 -13.26 20.86
N ILE A 478 16.27 -12.36 20.46
CA ILE A 478 17.58 -12.22 21.09
C ILE A 478 17.51 -11.12 22.13
N CYS A 479 17.67 -11.51 23.39
CA CYS A 479 18.00 -10.57 24.47
C CYS A 479 19.39 -10.87 25.02
N ASP A 480 19.92 -9.93 25.80
CA ASP A 480 21.31 -9.79 26.28
C ASP A 480 22.08 -11.10 26.57
N SER A 481 21.42 -12.14 27.09
CA SER A 481 22.04 -13.45 27.34
C SER A 481 21.18 -14.66 26.97
N PHE A 482 19.89 -14.47 26.67
CA PHE A 482 18.92 -15.54 26.51
C PHE A 482 18.28 -15.50 25.11
N THR A 483 18.11 -16.67 24.51
CA THR A 483 17.27 -16.80 23.32
C THR A 483 16.10 -17.71 23.65
N GLU A 484 14.90 -17.17 23.53
CA GLU A 484 13.69 -17.94 23.69
C GLU A 484 13.02 -18.17 22.34
N ARG A 485 12.32 -19.30 22.20
CA ARG A 485 11.41 -19.53 21.09
C ARG A 485 10.08 -18.86 21.43
N VAL A 486 9.63 -17.96 20.56
CA VAL A 486 8.30 -17.36 20.66
C VAL A 486 7.29 -18.30 20.03
N LEU A 487 6.20 -18.56 20.74
CA LEU A 487 5.05 -19.33 20.27
C LEU A 487 3.83 -18.41 20.16
N LEU A 488 3.01 -18.62 19.14
CA LEU A 488 1.69 -18.00 19.09
C LEU A 488 0.81 -18.68 20.14
N LYS A 489 0.14 -17.89 20.98
CA LYS A 489 -0.86 -18.39 21.91
C LYS A 489 -2.12 -18.73 21.11
N GLU A 490 -2.58 -19.97 21.15
CA GLU A 490 -3.68 -20.47 20.30
C GLU A 490 -5.02 -19.77 20.60
N ASP A 491 -5.23 -19.31 21.84
CA ASP A 491 -6.48 -18.69 22.31
C ASP A 491 -6.47 -17.15 22.30
N CYS A 492 -5.42 -16.51 21.79
CA CYS A 492 -5.27 -15.06 21.83
C CYS A 492 -5.37 -14.44 20.43
N THR A 493 -5.93 -13.24 20.33
CA THR A 493 -5.88 -12.51 19.06
C THR A 493 -4.43 -12.14 18.72
N PHE A 494 -4.14 -11.84 17.46
CA PHE A 494 -2.80 -11.43 17.04
C PHE A 494 -2.28 -10.22 17.83
N LEU A 495 -3.15 -9.25 18.12
CA LEU A 495 -2.77 -8.06 18.91
C LEU A 495 -2.48 -8.41 20.36
N ASP A 496 -3.26 -9.30 20.98
CA ASP A 496 -3.00 -9.75 22.35
C ASP A 496 -1.68 -10.53 22.44
N SER A 497 -1.42 -11.38 21.45
CA SER A 497 -0.15 -12.09 21.32
C SER A 497 1.01 -11.09 21.22
N MET A 498 0.87 -10.07 20.38
CA MET A 498 1.88 -9.03 20.22
C MET A 498 2.06 -8.20 21.51
N GLN A 499 0.99 -7.77 22.17
CA GLN A 499 1.09 -7.02 23.43
C GLN A 499 1.76 -7.86 24.52
N SER A 500 1.37 -9.13 24.67
CA SER A 500 2.02 -10.05 25.61
C SER A 500 3.50 -10.20 25.29
N THR A 501 3.87 -10.52 24.05
CA THR A 501 5.28 -10.69 23.66
C THR A 501 6.08 -9.40 23.88
N CYS A 502 5.50 -8.23 23.59
CA CYS A 502 6.15 -6.96 23.89
C CYS A 502 6.36 -6.76 25.40
N LEU A 503 5.39 -7.13 26.25
CA LEU A 503 5.52 -7.05 27.71
C LEU A 503 6.60 -7.99 28.23
N ASP A 504 6.64 -9.22 27.71
CA ASP A 504 7.59 -10.27 28.11
C ASP A 504 9.05 -9.83 27.87
N TYR A 505 9.32 -9.09 26.78
CA TYR A 505 10.68 -8.69 26.40
C TYR A 505 11.03 -7.21 26.64
N LYS A 506 10.10 -6.38 27.14
CA LYS A 506 10.34 -4.93 27.29
C LYS A 506 11.51 -4.59 28.20
N SER A 507 11.64 -5.31 29.32
CA SER A 507 12.72 -5.11 30.29
C SER A 507 14.09 -5.52 29.75
N SER A 508 14.15 -6.38 28.74
CA SER A 508 15.40 -6.90 28.17
C SER A 508 15.91 -6.10 26.97
N ALA A 509 15.11 -5.15 26.44
CA ALA A 509 15.44 -4.34 25.27
C ALA A 509 16.39 -3.16 25.57
N THR A 510 16.79 -2.96 26.83
CA THR A 510 17.65 -1.84 27.27
C THR A 510 19.15 -2.14 27.22
N ASN A 511 19.54 -3.38 26.91
CA ASN A 511 20.92 -3.85 27.07
C ASN A 511 21.75 -3.71 25.78
N GLU A 512 23.08 -3.71 25.91
CA GLU A 512 24.03 -3.30 24.87
C GLU A 512 24.02 -4.16 23.59
N SER A 513 24.25 -3.51 22.44
CA SER A 513 24.30 -4.15 21.10
C SER A 513 25.46 -5.13 20.89
N SER A 514 26.48 -5.12 21.78
CA SER A 514 27.68 -5.96 21.70
C SER A 514 27.37 -7.46 21.78
N ASN A 515 26.24 -7.84 22.38
CA ASN A 515 25.81 -9.24 22.57
C ASN A 515 24.98 -9.84 21.41
N SER A 516 24.54 -9.03 20.44
CA SER A 516 23.68 -9.48 19.32
C SER A 516 24.32 -10.60 18.48
N VAL A 517 25.58 -10.41 18.04
CA VAL A 517 26.27 -11.38 17.17
C VAL A 517 26.43 -12.74 17.85
N ASN A 518 26.74 -12.74 19.14
CA ASN A 518 26.87 -13.96 19.92
C ASN A 518 25.51 -14.67 20.10
N GLY A 519 24.45 -13.88 20.35
CA GLY A 519 23.07 -14.38 20.37
C GLY A 519 22.69 -15.07 19.06
N ILE A 520 22.89 -14.39 17.92
CA ILE A 520 22.60 -14.93 16.58
C ILE A 520 23.36 -16.25 16.37
N LYS A 521 24.66 -16.28 16.69
CA LYS A 521 25.49 -17.48 16.57
C LYS A 521 24.93 -18.64 17.39
N LYS A 522 24.53 -18.43 18.64
CA LYS A 522 23.93 -19.45 19.50
C LYS A 522 22.65 -20.03 18.92
N VAL A 523 21.78 -19.18 18.36
CA VAL A 523 20.53 -19.63 17.70
C VAL A 523 20.82 -20.49 16.49
N LEU A 524 21.71 -20.01 15.61
CA LEU A 524 22.10 -20.75 14.41
C LEU A 524 22.74 -22.09 14.78
N GLU A 525 23.65 -22.11 15.76
CA GLU A 525 24.24 -23.35 16.25
C GLU A 525 23.20 -24.31 16.84
N TYR A 526 22.22 -23.82 17.60
CA TYR A 526 21.14 -24.65 18.14
C TYR A 526 20.38 -25.37 17.02
N TYR A 527 19.92 -24.63 16.00
CA TYR A 527 19.17 -25.23 14.89
C TYR A 527 20.03 -26.10 13.98
N LEU A 528 21.30 -25.75 13.77
CA LEU A 528 22.25 -26.56 12.98
C LEU A 528 22.64 -27.86 13.72
N LYS A 529 22.87 -27.81 15.03
CA LYS A 529 23.29 -28.97 15.85
C LYS A 529 22.18 -29.99 16.06
N GLN A 530 20.92 -29.54 16.19
CA GLN A 530 19.84 -30.46 16.50
C GLN A 530 19.35 -31.29 15.30
N TYR A 531 19.90 -31.13 14.08
CA TYR A 531 19.31 -31.69 12.85
C TYR A 531 17.78 -31.50 12.81
N VAL A 532 17.28 -30.41 13.41
CA VAL A 532 15.85 -30.16 13.53
C VAL A 532 15.40 -29.78 12.14
N ILE A 533 15.01 -30.81 11.40
CA ILE A 533 13.98 -30.75 10.37
C ILE A 533 12.92 -29.85 11.00
N LEU A 534 12.82 -28.61 10.52
CA LEU A 534 11.78 -27.69 10.99
C LEU A 534 10.48 -28.48 10.78
N THR A 535 9.89 -28.88 11.88
CA THR A 535 8.80 -29.86 11.92
C THR A 535 7.60 -29.11 11.40
N GLU A 536 6.99 -29.64 10.34
CA GLU A 536 5.80 -29.07 9.71
C GLU A 536 4.81 -28.63 10.79
N LYS A 537 4.26 -27.41 10.66
CA LYS A 537 3.07 -27.04 11.44
C LYS A 537 2.07 -28.19 11.28
N PRO A 538 1.48 -28.71 12.37
CA PRO A 538 0.41 -29.67 12.22
C PRO A 538 -0.65 -29.01 11.35
N VAL A 539 -0.80 -29.52 10.12
CA VAL A 539 -1.91 -29.16 9.25
C VAL A 539 -3.15 -29.36 10.10
N ALA A 540 -3.91 -28.30 10.31
CA ALA A 540 -5.19 -28.38 11.01
C ALA A 540 -6.01 -29.45 10.29
N ARG A 541 -6.06 -30.66 10.87
CA ARG A 541 -6.83 -31.77 10.35
C ARG A 541 -8.30 -31.49 10.64
N GLY A 542 -8.93 -30.78 9.71
CA GLY A 542 -10.36 -30.88 9.34
C GLY A 542 -11.38 -30.19 10.24
N ARG A 543 -12.27 -29.41 9.61
CA ARG A 543 -13.67 -29.77 9.36
C ARG A 543 -14.32 -28.81 8.37
#